data_AF-A0A371HLN4-F1
#
_entry.id   AF-A0A371HLN4-F1
#
_cell.length_a   1.000
_cell.length_b   1.000
_cell.length_c   1.000
_cell.angle_alpha   90.00
_cell.angle_beta   90.00
_cell.angle_gamma   90.00
#
_symmetry.space_group_name_H-M   'P 1'
#
loop_
_entity.id
_entity.type
_entity.pdbx_description
1 polymer ?
#
loop_
_entity_poly.entity_id
_entity_poly.type
_entity_poly.pdbx_seq_one_letter_code
_entity_poly.pdbx_strand_id
1 'polypeptide(L)'
;MVRVLRSCIQSILKMVNSVIGMAGLAMILYAAWMVRVWQRQMGELPFGHDSNYPAPFIYTFLGLGVAFSVITCLGHVAAETANGCCLYLYMVFVVLLLMLEAAVTFDVFLNQDWEKDFPQDPSGTFDQFKNFIRSNYEMCKWVGLSLVSVQGLSVLLAMILKALGPHQCYDSDDEYAPDRVPLLKNAPPQYDMRMDLKMMHGIEPKNDAWCRISDKD
;
A
#
# COMPACT_ATOMS: atom_id res chain seq x y z
N MET A 1 19.51 18.80 4.98
CA MET A 1 18.46 18.95 3.96
C MET A 1 17.84 17.61 3.54
N VAL A 2 18.64 16.61 3.15
CA VAL A 2 18.15 15.29 2.67
C VAL A 2 17.29 14.53 3.71
N ARG A 3 17.66 14.57 5.00
CA ARG A 3 16.87 13.92 6.08
C ARG A 3 15.46 14.50 6.20
N VAL A 4 15.35 15.84 6.21
CA VAL A 4 14.07 16.55 6.30
C VAL A 4 13.20 16.26 5.07
N LEU A 5 13.79 16.26 3.88
CA LEU A 5 13.10 15.90 2.64
C LEU A 5 12.55 14.47 2.69
N ARG A 6 13.35 13.51 3.18
CA ARG A 6 12.91 12.12 3.36
C ARG A 6 11.75 12.00 4.33
N SER A 7 11.85 12.62 5.52
CA SER A 7 10.77 12.61 6.50
C SER A 7 9.48 13.24 5.96
N CYS A 8 9.61 14.31 5.17
CA CYS A 8 8.49 14.94 4.47
C CYS A 8 7.84 13.98 3.46
N ILE A 9 8.64 13.35 2.59
CA ILE A 9 8.15 12.36 1.62
C ILE A 9 7.46 11.18 2.30
N GLN A 10 8.05 10.63 3.37
CA GLN A 10 7.47 9.54 4.15
C GLN A 10 6.14 9.96 4.79
N SER A 11 6.06 11.17 5.35
CA SER A 11 4.84 11.71 5.94
C SER A 11 3.72 11.88 4.91
N ILE A 12 4.03 12.48 3.75
CA ILE A 12 3.06 12.66 2.65
C ILE A 12 2.58 11.30 2.15
N LEU A 13 3.49 10.34 1.93
CA LEU A 13 3.12 9.01 1.45
C LEU A 13 2.23 8.26 2.47
N LYS A 14 2.52 8.38 3.77
CA LYS A 14 1.65 7.84 4.84
C LYS A 14 0.28 8.52 4.85
N MET A 15 0.23 9.84 4.69
CA MET A 15 -1.02 10.59 4.67
C MET A 15 -1.91 10.17 3.49
N VAL A 16 -1.35 10.09 2.29
CA VAL A 16 -2.07 9.67 1.08
C VAL A 16 -2.57 8.23 1.22
N ASN A 17 -1.72 7.31 1.68
CA ASN A 17 -2.13 5.92 1.91
C ASN A 17 -3.20 5.81 3.00
N SER A 18 -3.13 6.61 4.07
CA SER A 18 -4.15 6.62 5.12
C SER A 18 -5.52 7.06 4.59
N VAL A 19 -5.58 8.07 3.72
CA VAL A 19 -6.83 8.50 3.06
C VAL A 19 -7.41 7.37 2.20
N ILE A 20 -6.57 6.68 1.43
CA ILE A 20 -6.98 5.53 0.62
C ILE A 20 -7.50 4.39 1.51
N GLY A 21 -6.86 4.15 2.66
CA GLY A 21 -7.30 3.14 3.62
C GLY A 21 -8.64 3.46 4.27
N MET A 22 -8.88 4.73 4.63
CA MET A 22 -10.18 5.17 5.13
C MET A 22 -11.28 4.95 4.08
N ALA A 23 -11.01 5.26 2.81
CA ALA A 23 -11.93 4.96 1.71
C ALA A 23 -12.15 3.44 1.56
N GLY A 24 -11.10 2.63 1.67
CA GLY A 24 -11.21 1.16 1.67
C GLY A 24 -12.09 0.61 2.79
N LEU A 25 -11.90 1.11 4.02
CA LEU A 25 -12.73 0.75 5.18
C LEU A 25 -14.20 1.18 4.98
N ALA A 26 -14.44 2.37 4.45
CA ALA A 26 -15.79 2.84 4.12
C ALA A 26 -16.44 1.93 3.07
N MET A 27 -15.71 1.50 2.04
CA MET A 27 -16.22 0.56 1.04
C MET A 27 -16.55 -0.81 1.65
N ILE A 28 -15.73 -1.33 2.57
CA ILE A 28 -16.00 -2.59 3.27
C ILE A 28 -17.26 -2.46 4.14
N LEU A 29 -17.37 -1.39 4.92
CA LEU A 29 -18.55 -1.13 5.76
C LEU A 29 -19.83 -1.00 4.91
N TYR A 30 -19.74 -0.31 3.78
CA TYR A 30 -20.84 -0.17 2.84
C TYR A 30 -21.24 -1.51 2.21
N ALA A 31 -20.27 -2.32 1.78
CA ALA A 31 -20.53 -3.67 1.26
C ALA A 31 -21.16 -4.57 2.34
N ALA A 32 -20.68 -4.53 3.58
CA ALA A 32 -21.27 -5.25 4.70
C ALA A 32 -22.71 -4.79 5.00
N TRP A 33 -22.97 -3.49 4.89
CA TRP A 33 -24.34 -2.95 4.99
C TRP A 33 -25.23 -3.46 3.85
N MET A 34 -24.75 -3.49 2.61
CA MET A 34 -25.49 -4.07 1.48
C MET A 34 -25.79 -5.55 1.67
N VAL A 35 -24.84 -6.35 2.19
CA VAL A 35 -25.09 -7.75 2.54
C VAL A 35 -26.21 -7.87 3.58
N ARG A 36 -26.22 -7.00 4.61
CA ARG A 36 -27.27 -6.99 5.63
C ARG A 36 -28.64 -6.64 5.04
N VAL A 37 -28.70 -5.66 4.14
CA VAL A 37 -29.94 -5.28 3.45
C VAL A 37 -30.42 -6.45 2.58
N TRP A 38 -29.52 -7.08 1.84
CA TRP A 38 -29.82 -8.24 1.00
C TRP A 38 -30.39 -9.40 1.81
N GLN A 39 -29.75 -9.76 2.92
CA GLN A 39 -30.23 -10.80 3.83
C GLN A 39 -31.66 -10.53 4.32
N ARG A 40 -32.00 -9.27 4.61
CA ARG A 40 -33.35 -8.91 5.08
C ARG A 40 -34.41 -9.05 3.99
N GLN A 41 -34.04 -8.85 2.73
CA GLN A 41 -34.98 -8.89 1.60
C GLN A 41 -35.18 -10.30 1.05
N MET A 42 -34.10 -11.07 0.91
CA MET A 42 -34.12 -12.40 0.28
C MET A 42 -34.22 -13.55 1.29
N GLY A 43 -33.97 -13.32 2.58
CA GLY A 43 -33.94 -14.38 3.60
C GLY A 43 -32.73 -15.32 3.51
N GLU A 44 -31.94 -15.24 2.43
CA GLU A 44 -30.73 -16.01 2.20
C GLU A 44 -29.47 -15.14 2.11
N LEU A 45 -28.32 -15.76 2.36
CA LEU A 45 -27.02 -15.12 2.18
C LEU A 45 -26.74 -14.93 0.67
N PRO A 46 -26.12 -13.81 0.27
CA PRO A 46 -25.70 -13.58 -1.12
C PRO A 46 -24.57 -14.54 -1.60
N PHE A 47 -24.16 -15.51 -0.76
CA PHE A 47 -23.09 -16.49 -0.99
C PHE A 47 -23.55 -17.77 -1.72
N GLY A 48 -24.84 -17.90 -2.05
CA GLY A 48 -25.37 -19.01 -2.84
C GLY A 48 -24.95 -18.93 -4.31
N HIS A 49 -24.61 -20.06 -4.93
CA HIS A 49 -24.05 -20.17 -6.28
C HIS A 49 -25.05 -19.83 -7.42
N ASP A 50 -26.34 -19.67 -7.10
CA ASP A 50 -27.44 -19.64 -8.08
C ASP A 50 -28.13 -18.26 -8.24
N SER A 51 -27.64 -17.17 -7.62
CA SER A 51 -28.34 -15.88 -7.67
C SER A 51 -27.94 -15.01 -8.88
N ASN A 52 -28.79 -14.96 -9.89
CA ASN A 52 -28.71 -14.05 -11.06
C ASN A 52 -28.97 -12.55 -10.76
N TYR A 53 -28.95 -12.13 -9.50
CA TYR A 53 -29.25 -10.76 -9.02
C TYR A 53 -28.15 -10.33 -8.03
N PRO A 54 -27.94 -9.01 -7.77
CA PRO A 54 -26.70 -8.23 -7.84
C PRO A 54 -25.53 -8.63 -6.89
N ALA A 55 -25.36 -9.91 -6.60
CA ALA A 55 -24.22 -10.51 -5.94
C ALA A 55 -22.85 -10.03 -6.49
N PRO A 56 -22.60 -9.96 -7.82
CA PRO A 56 -21.29 -9.50 -8.32
C PRO A 56 -20.96 -8.05 -7.93
N PHE A 57 -21.96 -7.17 -7.77
CA PHE A 57 -21.73 -5.79 -7.33
C PHE A 57 -21.26 -5.73 -5.87
N ILE A 58 -21.88 -6.51 -4.98
CA ILE A 58 -21.47 -6.58 -3.57
C ILE A 58 -20.05 -7.13 -3.44
N TYR A 59 -19.70 -8.17 -4.22
CA TYR A 59 -18.37 -8.77 -4.21
C TYR A 59 -17.29 -7.84 -4.75
N THR A 60 -17.57 -7.10 -5.82
CA THR A 60 -16.60 -6.15 -6.39
C THR A 60 -16.31 -5.02 -5.41
N PHE A 61 -17.32 -4.44 -4.75
CA PHE A 61 -17.11 -3.42 -3.71
C PHE A 61 -16.36 -3.95 -2.49
N LEU A 62 -16.70 -5.15 -2.02
CA LEU A 62 -16.01 -5.78 -0.89
C LEU A 62 -14.55 -6.10 -1.24
N GLY A 63 -14.31 -6.71 -2.39
CA GLY A 63 -12.98 -7.08 -2.87
C GLY A 63 -12.09 -5.86 -3.10
N LEU A 64 -12.63 -4.81 -3.72
CA LEU A 64 -11.92 -3.54 -3.94
C LEU A 64 -11.57 -2.86 -2.60
N GLY A 65 -12.50 -2.87 -1.63
CA GLY A 65 -12.25 -2.33 -0.29
C GLY A 65 -11.16 -3.07 0.48
N VAL A 66 -11.15 -4.40 0.40
CA VAL A 66 -10.08 -5.22 0.99
C VAL A 66 -8.75 -4.95 0.31
N ALA A 67 -8.72 -4.89 -1.03
CA ALA A 67 -7.51 -4.57 -1.79
C ALA A 67 -6.94 -3.20 -1.38
N PHE A 68 -7.76 -2.15 -1.32
CA PHE A 68 -7.31 -0.81 -0.89
C PHE A 68 -6.78 -0.80 0.55
N SER A 69 -7.38 -1.60 1.44
CA SER A 69 -6.90 -1.75 2.82
C SER A 69 -5.52 -2.43 2.87
N VAL A 70 -5.31 -3.49 2.09
CA VAL A 70 -4.01 -4.18 1.99
C VAL A 70 -2.94 -3.26 1.40
N ILE A 71 -3.27 -2.53 0.33
CA ILE A 71 -2.36 -1.57 -0.31
C ILE A 71 -1.96 -0.47 0.66
N THR A 72 -2.91 0.00 1.48
CA THR A 72 -2.64 0.98 2.52
C THR A 72 -1.65 0.44 3.56
N CYS A 73 -1.90 -0.76 4.10
CA CYS A 73 -0.98 -1.39 5.05
C CYS A 73 0.43 -1.53 4.47
N LEU A 74 0.54 -2.01 3.23
CA LEU A 74 1.83 -2.12 2.53
C LEU A 74 2.48 -0.76 2.29
N GLY A 75 1.70 0.28 1.99
CA GLY A 75 2.18 1.65 1.81
C GLY A 75 2.74 2.26 3.10
N HIS A 76 2.09 2.03 4.24
CA HIS A 76 2.60 2.43 5.56
C HIS A 76 3.91 1.72 5.89
N VAL A 77 3.96 0.40 5.71
CA VAL A 77 5.17 -0.41 5.93
C VAL A 77 6.29 0.01 4.97
N ALA A 78 5.98 0.28 3.70
CA ALA A 78 6.95 0.74 2.70
C ALA A 78 7.53 2.11 3.06
N ALA A 79 6.71 3.03 3.57
CA ALA A 79 7.16 4.34 4.02
C ALA A 79 8.08 4.25 5.25
N GLU A 80 7.80 3.33 6.19
CA GLU A 80 8.57 3.17 7.43
C GLU A 80 9.86 2.40 7.24
N THR A 81 9.78 1.23 6.61
CA THR A 81 10.92 0.31 6.55
C THR A 81 11.98 0.75 5.55
N ALA A 82 11.60 1.53 4.53
CA ALA A 82 12.42 1.78 3.35
C ALA A 82 13.09 0.49 2.79
N ASN A 83 12.48 -0.66 3.07
CA ASN A 83 12.97 -1.96 2.66
C ASN A 83 12.61 -2.15 1.20
N GLY A 84 13.60 -2.55 0.38
CA GLY A 84 13.42 -2.69 -1.06
C GLY A 84 12.27 -3.64 -1.44
N CYS A 85 12.04 -4.70 -0.65
CA CYS A 85 10.98 -5.68 -0.89
C CYS A 85 9.57 -5.10 -0.66
N CYS A 86 9.31 -4.48 0.50
CA CYS A 86 8.00 -3.88 0.82
C CYS A 86 7.66 -2.74 -0.14
N LEU A 87 8.66 -1.92 -0.48
CA LEU A 87 8.50 -0.85 -1.46
C LEU A 87 8.19 -1.40 -2.86
N TYR A 88 8.85 -2.48 -3.28
CA TYR A 88 8.56 -3.12 -4.57
C TYR A 88 7.15 -3.71 -4.61
N LEU A 89 6.74 -4.44 -3.57
CA LEU A 89 5.39 -4.98 -3.48
C LEU A 89 4.33 -3.87 -3.55
N TYR A 90 4.51 -2.79 -2.79
CA TYR A 90 3.65 -1.61 -2.87
C TYR A 90 3.56 -1.04 -4.29
N MET A 91 4.71 -0.85 -4.94
CA MET A 91 4.77 -0.33 -6.32
C MET A 91 4.07 -1.25 -7.31
N VAL A 92 4.22 -2.57 -7.19
CA VAL A 92 3.51 -3.55 -8.02
C VAL A 92 2.00 -3.40 -7.83
N PHE A 93 1.51 -3.31 -6.59
CA PHE A 93 0.08 -3.12 -6.35
C PHE A 93 -0.46 -1.80 -6.91
N VAL A 94 0.28 -0.69 -6.78
CA VAL A 94 -0.15 0.59 -7.36
C VAL A 94 -0.16 0.52 -8.89
N VAL A 95 0.81 -0.16 -9.51
CA VAL A 95 0.79 -0.40 -10.96
C VAL A 95 -0.40 -1.29 -11.36
N LEU A 96 -0.74 -2.32 -10.58
CA LEU A 96 -1.93 -3.13 -10.83
C LEU A 96 -3.22 -2.30 -10.75
N LEU A 97 -3.31 -1.34 -9.81
CA LEU A 97 -4.42 -0.39 -9.74
C LEU A 97 -4.49 0.51 -10.98
N LEU A 98 -3.35 1.04 -11.44
CA LEU A 98 -3.29 1.82 -12.68
C LEU A 98 -3.73 1.01 -13.90
N MET A 99 -3.32 -0.26 -13.98
CA MET A 99 -3.72 -1.15 -15.08
C MET A 99 -5.20 -1.48 -15.01
N LEU A 100 -5.75 -1.69 -13.80
CA LEU A 100 -7.19 -1.89 -13.61
C LEU A 100 -7.99 -0.65 -14.01
N GLU A 101 -7.54 0.55 -13.62
CA GLU A 101 -8.17 1.83 -13.97
C GLU A 101 -8.11 2.09 -15.48
N ALA A 102 -6.97 1.79 -16.11
CA ALA A 102 -6.81 1.86 -17.56
C ALA A 102 -7.72 0.84 -18.28
N ALA A 103 -7.82 -0.39 -17.77
CA ALA A 103 -8.69 -1.42 -18.32
C ALA A 103 -10.17 -1.00 -18.25
N VAL A 104 -10.63 -0.50 -17.10
CA VAL A 104 -12.00 0.00 -16.93
C VAL A 104 -12.25 1.21 -17.83
N THR A 105 -11.32 2.15 -17.92
CA THR A 105 -11.45 3.33 -18.79
C THR A 105 -11.54 2.94 -20.26
N PHE A 106 -10.70 1.98 -20.68
CA PHE A 106 -10.68 1.49 -22.05
C PHE A 106 -11.95 0.70 -22.38
N ASP A 107 -12.42 -0.14 -21.46
CA ASP A 107 -13.67 -0.90 -21.59
C ASP A 107 -14.87 0.03 -21.75
N VAL A 108 -15.00 1.05 -20.89
CA VAL A 108 -16.05 2.08 -21.00
C VAL A 108 -15.95 2.88 -22.31
N PHE A 109 -14.74 3.10 -22.83
CA PHE A 109 -14.54 3.84 -24.08
C PHE A 109 -14.86 3.04 -25.33
N LEU A 110 -14.54 1.73 -25.35
CA LEU A 110 -14.81 0.84 -26.49
C LEU A 110 -16.23 0.29 -26.48
N ASN A 111 -16.75 -0.04 -25.31
CA ASN A 111 -18.07 -0.65 -25.18
C ASN A 111 -19.12 0.46 -25.08
N GLN A 112 -19.63 0.90 -26.24
CA GLN A 112 -20.70 1.90 -26.31
C GLN A 112 -21.99 1.45 -25.58
N ASP A 113 -22.13 0.15 -25.32
CA ASP A 113 -23.26 -0.50 -24.66
C ASP A 113 -22.93 -1.04 -23.26
N TRP A 114 -21.85 -0.59 -22.62
CA TRP A 114 -21.40 -1.03 -21.28
C TRP A 114 -22.52 -1.05 -20.21
N GLU A 115 -23.55 -0.21 -20.35
CA GLU A 115 -24.72 -0.20 -19.47
C GLU A 115 -25.57 -1.48 -19.53
N LYS A 116 -25.48 -2.26 -20.62
CA LYS A 116 -26.26 -3.50 -20.82
C LYS A 116 -25.66 -4.71 -20.09
N ASP A 117 -24.39 -4.64 -19.68
CA ASP A 117 -23.68 -5.74 -19.03
C ASP A 117 -23.95 -5.81 -17.51
N PHE A 118 -24.68 -4.85 -16.95
CA PHE A 118 -25.03 -4.87 -15.53
C PHE A 118 -26.21 -5.81 -15.25
N PRO A 119 -26.16 -6.55 -14.11
CA PRO A 119 -27.29 -7.34 -13.66
C PRO A 119 -28.51 -6.45 -13.41
N GLN A 120 -29.72 -6.99 -13.64
CA GLN A 120 -30.95 -6.28 -13.32
C GLN A 120 -31.00 -5.99 -11.83
N ASP A 121 -31.07 -4.71 -11.47
CA ASP A 121 -31.21 -4.24 -10.08
C ASP A 121 -32.71 -4.07 -9.75
N PRO A 122 -33.32 -4.96 -8.98
CA PRO A 122 -34.73 -4.82 -8.57
C PRO A 122 -34.97 -3.65 -7.60
N SER A 123 -33.92 -3.04 -7.03
CA SER A 123 -34.06 -1.91 -6.08
C SER A 123 -34.22 -0.55 -6.76
N GLY A 124 -33.90 -0.41 -8.05
CA GLY A 124 -33.90 0.86 -8.79
C GLY A 124 -32.84 1.87 -8.34
N THR A 125 -32.01 1.52 -7.34
CA THR A 125 -30.94 2.38 -6.81
C THR A 125 -29.81 2.54 -7.83
N PHE A 126 -29.52 1.47 -8.58
CA PHE A 126 -28.49 1.48 -9.61
C PHE A 126 -28.84 2.36 -10.81
N ASP A 127 -30.12 2.45 -11.17
CA ASP A 127 -30.58 3.37 -12.22
C ASP A 127 -30.40 4.83 -11.81
N GLN A 128 -30.62 5.18 -10.54
CA GLN A 128 -30.31 6.51 -10.02
C GLN A 128 -28.82 6.81 -10.09
N PHE A 129 -27.96 5.84 -9.77
CA PHE A 129 -26.51 5.98 -9.87
C PHE A 129 -26.03 6.20 -11.31
N LYS A 130 -26.53 5.42 -12.28
CA LYS A 130 -26.24 5.65 -13.71
C LYS A 130 -26.66 7.05 -14.17
N ASN A 131 -27.86 7.48 -13.79
CA ASN A 131 -28.36 8.81 -14.11
C ASN A 131 -27.49 9.91 -13.49
N PHE A 132 -26.98 9.69 -12.27
CA PHE A 132 -26.04 10.62 -11.62
C PHE A 132 -24.71 10.70 -12.37
N ILE A 133 -24.10 9.57 -12.75
CA ILE A 133 -22.86 9.54 -13.55
C ILE A 133 -23.07 10.27 -14.87
N ARG A 134 -24.15 9.95 -15.60
CA ARG A 134 -24.45 10.57 -16.89
C ARG A 134 -24.64 12.09 -16.78
N SER A 135 -25.31 12.54 -15.73
CA SER A 135 -25.54 13.98 -15.49
C SER A 135 -24.28 14.72 -15.06
N ASN A 136 -23.31 14.03 -14.46
CA ASN A 136 -22.09 14.62 -13.89
C ASN A 136 -20.81 14.04 -14.52
N TYR A 137 -20.87 13.63 -15.79
CA TYR A 137 -19.77 12.94 -16.45
C TYR A 137 -18.46 13.71 -16.39
N GLU A 138 -18.49 15.04 -16.60
CA GLU A 138 -17.30 15.87 -16.48
C GLU A 138 -16.68 15.80 -15.08
N MET A 139 -17.49 15.84 -14.02
CA MET A 139 -17.00 15.69 -12.65
C MET A 139 -16.38 14.30 -12.43
N CYS A 140 -17.03 13.24 -12.93
CA CYS A 140 -16.53 11.88 -12.86
C CYS A 140 -15.17 11.73 -13.57
N LYS A 141 -15.01 12.35 -14.75
CA LYS A 141 -13.74 12.40 -15.50
C LYS A 141 -12.63 13.08 -14.70
N TRP A 142 -12.92 14.23 -14.08
CA TRP A 142 -11.92 14.93 -13.24
C TRP A 142 -11.56 14.13 -11.99
N VAL A 143 -12.52 13.43 -11.39
CA VAL A 143 -12.27 12.52 -10.25
C VAL A 143 -11.35 11.37 -10.68
N GLY A 144 -11.63 10.73 -11.83
CA GLY A 144 -10.76 9.67 -12.38
C GLY A 144 -9.35 10.20 -12.69
N LEU A 145 -9.24 11.35 -13.36
CA LEU A 145 -7.93 11.95 -13.64
C LEU A 145 -7.16 12.29 -12.35
N SER A 146 -7.85 12.76 -11.31
CA SER A 146 -7.25 13.00 -10.00
C SER A 146 -6.78 11.71 -9.35
N LEU A 147 -7.51 10.60 -9.50
CA LEU A 147 -7.14 9.31 -8.93
C LEU A 147 -5.86 8.76 -9.57
N VAL A 148 -5.80 8.74 -10.91
CA VAL A 148 -4.57 8.39 -11.66
C VAL A 148 -3.40 9.27 -11.24
N SER A 149 -3.64 10.59 -11.08
CA SER A 149 -2.61 11.55 -10.68
C SER A 149 -2.06 11.24 -9.28
N VAL A 150 -2.92 10.93 -8.31
CA VAL A 150 -2.51 10.57 -6.94
C VAL A 150 -1.73 9.25 -6.92
N GLN A 151 -2.15 8.26 -7.70
CA GLN A 151 -1.42 6.99 -7.84
C GLN A 151 -0.02 7.23 -8.47
N GLY A 152 0.06 8.03 -9.53
CA GLY A 152 1.32 8.41 -10.17
C GLY A 152 2.26 9.18 -9.22
N LEU A 153 1.74 10.15 -8.46
CA LEU A 153 2.51 10.87 -7.44
C LEU A 153 3.00 9.93 -6.34
N SER A 154 2.19 8.96 -5.91
CA SER A 154 2.58 7.96 -4.90
C SER A 154 3.75 7.10 -5.39
N VAL A 155 3.74 6.67 -6.66
CA VAL A 155 4.83 5.94 -7.31
C VAL A 155 6.09 6.80 -7.38
N LEU A 156 5.98 8.07 -7.78
CA LEU A 156 7.11 9.00 -7.84
C LEU A 156 7.73 9.21 -6.45
N LEU A 157 6.91 9.45 -5.43
CA LEU A 157 7.37 9.61 -4.04
C LEU A 157 8.07 8.34 -3.54
N ALA A 158 7.52 7.16 -3.83
CA ALA A 158 8.14 5.89 -3.50
C ALA A 158 9.48 5.68 -4.23
N MET A 159 9.59 6.09 -5.50
CA MET A 159 10.84 6.03 -6.26
C MET A 159 11.91 6.97 -5.70
N ILE A 160 11.54 8.20 -5.34
CA ILE A 160 12.45 9.14 -4.69
C ILE A 160 12.90 8.58 -3.35
N LEU A 161 11.98 8.02 -2.55
CA LEU A 161 12.32 7.38 -1.28
C LEU A 161 13.30 6.20 -1.48
N LYS A 162 13.15 5.42 -2.55
CA LYS A 162 14.09 4.36 -2.94
C LYS A 162 15.46 4.94 -3.29
N ALA A 163 15.49 6.01 -4.09
CA ALA A 163 16.72 6.64 -4.56
C ALA A 163 17.51 7.31 -3.44
N LEU A 164 16.83 7.78 -2.38
CA LEU A 164 17.46 8.35 -1.19
C LEU A 164 18.17 7.29 -0.32
N GLY A 165 18.00 6.00 -0.60
CA GLY A 165 18.69 4.89 0.06
C GLY A 165 18.25 4.62 1.51
N PRO A 166 18.58 3.44 2.09
CA PRO A 166 18.36 3.18 3.52
C PRO A 166 19.10 4.20 4.38
N HIS A 167 18.51 4.59 5.52
CA HIS A 167 19.21 5.45 6.47
C HIS A 167 20.30 4.61 7.13
N GLN A 168 21.58 4.98 6.97
CA GLN A 168 22.68 4.30 7.66
C GLN A 168 22.83 4.72 9.13
N CYS A 169 21.90 5.51 9.69
CA CYS A 169 21.95 5.91 11.10
C CYS A 169 20.58 5.73 11.76
N TYR A 170 20.26 4.51 12.16
CA TYR A 170 19.55 4.35 13.43
C TYR A 170 20.57 4.72 14.51
N ASP A 171 20.55 5.98 14.94
CA ASP A 171 21.24 6.37 16.15
C ASP A 171 20.20 7.04 17.06
N SER A 172 19.87 6.30 18.12
CA SER A 172 19.37 6.70 19.44
C SER A 172 18.48 7.94 19.56
N ASP A 173 17.25 7.75 20.08
CA ASP A 173 16.70 8.55 21.20
C ASP A 173 15.31 8.11 21.72
N ASP A 174 14.88 6.86 21.45
CA ASP A 174 13.85 6.24 22.29
C ASP A 174 14.54 5.32 23.32
N GLU A 175 14.91 5.91 24.45
CA GLU A 175 15.23 5.19 25.69
C GLU A 175 13.96 4.50 26.20
N TYR A 176 13.60 3.38 25.56
CA TYR A 176 12.74 2.39 26.19
C TYR A 176 13.63 1.53 27.08
N ALA A 177 13.67 1.89 28.38
CA ALA A 177 14.37 1.12 29.40
C ALA A 177 14.12 -0.39 29.22
N PRO A 178 15.15 -1.23 29.05
CA PRO A 178 14.96 -2.66 29.10
C PRO A 178 14.78 -3.04 30.57
N ASP A 179 13.53 -3.12 31.01
CA ASP A 179 13.17 -3.68 32.31
C ASP A 179 13.35 -5.21 32.26
N ARG A 180 14.62 -5.66 32.21
CA ARG A 180 15.01 -7.07 32.40
C ARG A 180 16.30 -7.14 33.21
N VAL A 181 16.07 -7.30 34.51
CA VAL A 181 16.96 -7.74 35.59
C VAL A 181 18.17 -8.63 35.17
N PRO A 182 19.36 -8.43 35.77
CA PRO A 182 20.55 -9.22 35.48
C PRO A 182 20.59 -10.48 36.37
N LEU A 183 20.58 -11.67 35.77
CA LEU A 183 20.83 -12.92 36.50
C LEU A 183 21.94 -13.75 35.85
N LEU A 184 23.00 -13.94 36.62
CA LEU A 184 24.13 -14.88 36.52
C LEU A 184 25.38 -14.51 35.69
N LYS A 185 26.29 -13.79 36.37
CA LYS A 185 27.67 -14.17 36.74
C LYS A 185 28.33 -15.42 36.08
N ASN A 186 29.54 -15.15 35.54
CA ASN A 186 30.79 -15.94 35.58
C ASN A 186 31.11 -16.96 34.47
N ALA A 187 32.02 -16.58 33.55
CA ALA A 187 33.02 -17.47 32.96
C ALA A 187 34.35 -16.69 32.69
N PRO A 188 35.54 -17.28 32.93
CA PRO A 188 36.84 -16.57 32.95
C PRO A 188 37.45 -16.35 31.54
N PRO A 189 38.48 -15.48 31.40
CA PRO A 189 38.94 -15.01 30.09
C PRO A 189 39.77 -16.07 29.35
N GLN A 190 39.35 -16.44 28.14
CA GLN A 190 40.19 -17.21 27.20
C GLN A 190 41.08 -16.26 26.39
N TYR A 191 42.35 -16.37 26.74
CA TYR A 191 43.57 -15.94 26.08
C TYR A 191 43.56 -16.07 24.55
N ASP A 192 44.00 -14.96 23.96
CA ASP A 192 44.47 -14.69 22.62
C ASP A 192 45.01 -15.90 21.82
N MET A 193 44.23 -16.34 20.83
CA MET A 193 44.70 -17.18 19.72
C MET A 193 43.98 -16.76 18.42
N ARG A 194 43.85 -15.44 18.18
CA ARG A 194 43.23 -14.88 16.96
C ARG A 194 44.24 -14.29 15.97
N MET A 195 45.53 -14.36 16.28
CA MET A 195 46.59 -13.82 15.43
C MET A 195 47.16 -14.81 14.40
N ASP A 196 47.01 -16.14 14.58
CA ASP A 196 47.68 -17.12 13.72
C ASP A 196 46.83 -17.67 12.55
N LEU A 197 45.51 -17.47 12.55
CA LEU A 197 44.62 -17.95 11.47
C LEU A 197 44.24 -16.85 10.45
N LYS A 198 44.96 -15.72 10.43
CA LYS A 198 44.72 -14.62 9.48
C LYS A 198 45.79 -14.52 8.38
N MET A 199 46.87 -15.30 8.46
CA MET A 199 47.92 -15.33 7.42
C MET A 199 47.78 -16.47 6.40
N MET A 200 46.82 -17.41 6.54
CA MET A 200 46.77 -18.62 5.70
C MET A 200 45.67 -18.64 4.63
N HIS A 201 44.74 -17.69 4.59
CA HIS A 201 43.75 -17.59 3.49
C HIS A 201 43.67 -16.15 2.99
N GLY A 202 44.31 -15.89 1.86
CA GLY A 202 44.26 -14.61 1.14
C GLY A 202 42.87 -14.35 0.57
N ILE A 203 42.00 -13.75 1.38
CA ILE A 203 40.77 -13.10 0.92
C ILE A 203 40.79 -11.68 1.46
N GLU A 204 41.01 -10.74 0.54
CA GLU A 204 41.04 -9.29 0.76
C GLU A 204 39.61 -8.77 1.05
N PRO A 205 39.33 -8.15 2.21
CA PRO A 205 38.10 -7.39 2.41
C PRO A 205 38.30 -5.99 1.83
N LYS A 206 37.59 -5.71 0.74
CA LYS A 206 37.64 -4.46 -0.01
C LYS A 206 36.91 -3.34 0.75
N ASN A 207 37.70 -2.61 1.53
CA ASN A 207 37.71 -1.15 1.77
C ASN A 207 36.46 -0.46 2.36
N ASP A 208 36.54 -0.21 3.67
CA ASP A 208 35.69 0.67 4.50
C ASP A 208 36.05 2.18 4.33
N ALA A 209 36.56 2.58 3.17
CA ALA A 209 37.18 3.90 2.98
C ALA A 209 36.19 5.04 2.71
N TRP A 210 34.90 4.76 2.53
CA TRP A 210 33.91 5.75 2.09
C TRP A 210 33.31 6.63 3.19
N CYS A 211 33.47 6.29 4.47
CA CYS A 211 32.89 7.09 5.56
C CYS A 211 33.79 8.22 6.08
N ARG A 212 35.03 8.36 5.60
CA ARG A 212 36.01 9.31 6.20
C ARG A 212 36.32 10.57 5.37
N ILE A 213 35.70 10.76 4.20
CA ILE A 213 36.10 11.83 3.26
C ILE A 213 35.20 13.08 3.32
N SER A 214 34.04 13.06 3.98
CA SER A 214 33.14 14.25 4.02
C SER A 214 33.30 15.18 5.23
N ASP A 215 34.37 15.06 6.02
CA ASP A 215 34.62 15.96 7.18
C ASP A 215 35.74 16.99 6.97
N LYS A 216 36.20 17.19 5.73
CA LYS A 216 37.04 18.34 5.38
C LYS A 216 36.64 18.85 4.01
N ASP A 217 35.75 19.85 4.02
CA ASP A 217 35.95 21.18 3.42
C ASP A 217 34.72 22.06 3.67
#